data_AF-A0AAE2YL67-F1
#
_entry.id   AF-A0AAE2YL67-F1
#
_cell.length_a   1.000
_cell.length_b   1.000
_cell.length_c   1.000
_cell.angle_alpha   90.00
_cell.angle_beta   90.00
_cell.angle_gamma   90.00
#
_symmetry.space_group_name_H-M   'P 1'
#
loop_
_entity.id
_entity.type
_entity.pdbx_description
1 polymer ?
#
loop_
_entity_poly.entity_id
_entity_poly.type
_entity_poly.pdbx_seq_one_letter_code
_entity_poly.pdbx_strand_id
1 'polypeptide(L)'
;MSQQRVSHSEEKSSWVSGLAALIVVAALVLYYVLVDQSLLLRLAVLFGGIAIAVLIVAISPEGRRFFSYAKDSWYEVKKVVWPTRKEATQMTLVVFGFVLIMSIFLWVADKLIEWLVFSVLLGWK
;
A
#
# COMPACT_ATOMS: atom_id res chain seq x y z
N MET A 1 31.05 20.10 13.72
CA MET A 1 29.99 20.56 14.64
C MET A 1 28.56 20.27 14.18
N SER A 2 28.26 20.12 12.88
CA SER A 2 26.92 19.73 12.37
C SER A 2 26.57 18.25 12.57
N GLN A 3 27.55 17.35 12.44
CA GLN A 3 27.37 15.88 12.58
C GLN A 3 26.86 15.46 13.99
N GLN A 4 27.31 16.15 15.05
CA GLN A 4 27.00 15.77 16.43
C GLN A 4 25.57 16.12 16.87
N ARG A 5 24.88 17.05 16.19
CA ARG A 5 23.46 17.33 16.45
C ARG A 5 22.52 16.32 15.79
N VAL A 6 22.92 15.76 14.65
CA VAL A 6 22.09 14.82 13.88
C VAL A 6 21.94 13.50 14.63
N SER A 7 23.04 12.92 15.11
CA SER A 7 23.01 11.63 15.83
C SER A 7 22.18 11.66 17.11
N HIS A 8 22.32 12.70 17.92
CA HIS A 8 21.58 12.84 19.18
C HIS A 8 20.07 13.10 18.96
N SER A 9 19.70 13.74 17.84
CA SER A 9 18.30 13.94 17.48
C SER A 9 17.62 12.69 16.92
N GLU A 10 18.36 11.89 16.14
CA GLU A 10 17.87 10.61 15.59
C GLU A 10 17.75 9.54 16.67
N GLU A 11 18.74 9.44 17.56
CA GLU A 11 18.72 8.48 18.66
C GLU A 11 17.50 8.72 19.56
N LYS A 12 17.30 9.96 20.03
CA LYS A 12 16.15 10.30 20.89
C LYS A 12 14.79 10.07 20.20
N SER A 13 14.73 10.14 18.88
CA SER A 13 13.51 9.95 18.09
C SER A 13 13.21 8.45 17.83
N SER A 14 14.25 7.64 17.61
CA SER A 14 14.16 6.18 17.44
C SER A 14 13.58 5.46 18.66
N TRP A 15 13.97 5.87 19.87
CA TRP A 15 13.43 5.28 21.10
C TRP A 15 11.93 5.58 21.29
N VAL A 16 11.43 6.72 20.79
CA VAL A 16 10.01 7.11 20.92
C VAL A 16 9.11 6.26 20.02
N SER A 17 9.52 5.97 18.79
CA SER A 17 8.78 5.06 17.90
C SER A 17 8.82 3.61 18.41
N GLY A 18 9.96 3.17 18.96
CA GLY A 18 10.06 1.89 19.67
C GLY A 18 9.11 1.79 20.86
N LEU A 19 9.00 2.85 21.67
CA LEU A 19 8.07 2.90 22.81
C LEU A 19 6.60 2.89 22.35
N ALA A 20 6.25 3.61 21.29
CA ALA A 20 4.90 3.59 20.73
C ALA A 20 4.52 2.19 20.21
N ALA A 21 5.45 1.48 19.56
CA ALA A 21 5.23 0.10 19.14
C ALA A 21 4.97 -0.83 20.34
N LEU A 22 5.72 -0.66 21.43
CA LEU A 22 5.48 -1.40 22.68
C LEU A 22 4.10 -1.10 23.28
N ILE A 23 3.63 0.15 23.22
CA ILE A 23 2.28 0.53 23.69
C ILE A 23 1.20 -0.18 22.86
N VAL A 24 1.36 -0.27 21.53
CA VAL A 24 0.42 -1.01 20.67
C VAL A 24 0.43 -2.50 21.01
N VAL A 25 1.59 -3.11 21.19
CA VAL A 25 1.71 -4.52 21.61
C VAL A 25 1.06 -4.72 22.97
N ALA A 26 1.30 -3.83 23.93
CA ALA A 26 0.66 -3.89 25.25
C ALA A 26 -0.88 -3.75 25.16
N ALA A 27 -1.39 -2.86 24.30
CA ALA A 27 -2.83 -2.71 24.06
C ALA A 27 -3.45 -4.00 23.46
N LEU A 28 -2.74 -4.67 22.55
CA LEU A 28 -3.15 -5.97 22.01
C LEU A 28 -3.12 -7.07 23.07
N VAL A 29 -2.09 -7.12 23.92
CA VAL A 29 -2.00 -8.07 25.02
C VAL A 29 -3.14 -7.85 26.01
N LEU A 30 -3.41 -6.61 26.42
CA LEU A 30 -4.55 -6.28 27.29
C LEU A 30 -5.88 -6.70 26.64
N TYR A 31 -6.04 -6.49 25.33
CA TYR A 31 -7.22 -6.96 24.60
C TYR A 31 -7.40 -8.48 24.70
N TYR A 32 -6.33 -9.29 24.69
CA TYR A 32 -6.43 -10.75 24.86
C TYR A 32 -6.62 -11.19 26.30
N VAL A 33 -5.99 -10.52 27.27
CA VAL A 33 -6.13 -10.87 28.69
C VAL A 33 -7.51 -10.53 29.24
N LEU A 34 -8.16 -9.46 28.74
CA LEU A 34 -9.52 -9.06 29.13
C LEU A 34 -10.61 -9.82 28.35
N VAL A 35 -10.36 -11.07 27.93
CA VAL A 35 -11.32 -11.86 27.14
C VAL A 35 -12.62 -12.16 27.89
N ASP A 36 -12.55 -12.28 29.22
CA ASP A 36 -13.71 -12.59 30.09
C ASP A 36 -14.58 -11.36 30.41
N GLN A 37 -14.17 -10.16 29.97
CA GLN A 37 -14.87 -8.91 30.24
C GLN A 37 -15.81 -8.51 29.09
N SER A 38 -16.65 -7.51 29.33
CA SER A 38 -17.57 -6.99 28.33
C SER A 38 -16.83 -6.46 27.09
N LEU A 39 -17.40 -6.71 25.91
CA LEU A 39 -16.83 -6.34 24.61
C LEU A 39 -16.48 -4.84 24.51
N LEU A 40 -17.28 -3.97 25.15
CA LEU A 40 -17.04 -2.53 25.17
C LEU A 40 -15.74 -2.15 25.87
N LEU A 41 -15.44 -2.75 27.02
CA LEU A 41 -14.19 -2.52 27.75
C LEU A 41 -12.98 -2.97 26.93
N ARG A 42 -13.09 -4.12 26.28
CA ARG A 42 -12.04 -4.70 25.43
C ARG A 42 -11.68 -3.78 24.27
N LEU A 43 -12.69 -3.29 23.54
CA LEU A 43 -12.50 -2.35 22.44
C LEU A 43 -11.99 -0.99 22.93
N ALA A 44 -12.50 -0.48 24.06
CA ALA A 44 -12.06 0.80 24.62
C ALA A 44 -10.57 0.79 24.94
N VAL A 45 -10.04 -0.29 25.52
CA VAL A 45 -8.61 -0.43 25.83
C VAL A 45 -7.76 -0.52 24.56
N LEU A 46 -8.22 -1.27 23.54
CA LEU A 46 -7.51 -1.39 22.26
C LEU A 46 -7.44 -0.05 21.54
N PHE A 47 -8.59 0.59 21.31
CA PHE A 47 -8.65 1.89 20.63
C PHE A 47 -7.99 3.00 21.44
N GLY A 48 -8.12 2.98 22.77
CA GLY A 48 -7.44 3.91 23.66
C GLY A 48 -5.92 3.77 23.59
N GLY A 49 -5.40 2.55 23.65
CA GLY A 49 -3.97 2.28 23.54
C GLY A 49 -3.39 2.68 22.17
N ILE A 50 -4.11 2.36 21.09
CA ILE A 50 -3.74 2.79 19.74
C ILE A 50 -3.76 4.32 19.63
N ALA A 51 -4.81 4.99 20.13
CA ALA A 51 -4.91 6.44 20.10
C ALA A 51 -3.74 7.11 20.84
N ILE A 52 -3.37 6.60 22.01
CA ILE A 52 -2.20 7.09 22.76
C ILE A 52 -0.90 6.90 21.97
N ALA A 53 -0.68 5.71 21.39
CA ALA A 53 0.50 5.45 20.58
C ALA A 53 0.59 6.39 19.36
N VAL A 54 -0.53 6.62 18.68
CA VAL A 54 -0.61 7.55 17.54
C VAL A 54 -0.32 8.98 17.98
N LEU A 55 -0.86 9.43 19.12
CA LEU A 55 -0.58 10.79 19.64
C LEU A 55 0.91 10.97 19.97
N ILE A 56 1.54 9.97 20.59
CA ILE A 56 2.98 10.00 20.91
C ILE A 56 3.81 10.11 19.62
N VAL A 57 3.50 9.31 18.61
CA VAL A 57 4.20 9.36 17.32
C VAL A 57 3.92 10.69 16.60
N ALA A 58 2.69 11.18 16.58
CA ALA A 58 2.32 12.42 15.90
C ALA A 58 3.04 13.66 16.46
N ILE A 59 3.24 13.72 17.79
CA ILE A 59 3.92 14.82 18.47
C ILE A 59 5.46 14.64 18.43
N SER A 60 5.96 13.47 18.04
CA SER A 60 7.40 13.20 17.91
C SER A 60 8.05 13.97 16.74
N PRO A 61 9.40 14.14 16.75
CA PRO A 61 10.13 14.72 15.62
C PRO A 61 9.89 13.99 14.29
N GLU A 62 9.89 12.65 14.30
CA GLU A 62 9.57 11.86 13.09
C GLU A 62 8.12 12.06 12.62
N GLY A 63 7.16 12.14 13.54
CA GLY A 63 5.76 12.40 13.20
C GLY A 63 5.58 13.75 12.50
N ARG A 64 6.19 14.81 13.04
CA ARG A 64 6.16 16.13 12.40
C ARG A 64 6.81 16.13 11.01
N ARG A 65 7.93 15.42 10.83
CA ARG A 65 8.56 15.24 9.52
C ARG A 65 7.60 14.56 8.56
N PHE A 66 6.99 13.43 8.95
CA PHE A 66 6.00 12.72 8.14
C PHE A 66 4.83 13.61 7.73
N PHE A 67 4.27 14.40 8.65
CA PHE A 67 3.20 15.34 8.32
C PHE A 67 3.63 16.42 7.33
N SER A 68 4.86 16.95 7.46
CA SER A 68 5.43 17.87 6.47
C SER A 68 5.56 17.20 5.10
N TYR A 69 6.15 15.99 5.05
CA TYR A 69 6.29 15.23 3.81
C TYR A 69 4.94 14.91 3.15
N ALA A 70 3.93 14.54 3.93
CA ALA A 70 2.58 14.28 3.44
C ALA A 70 1.95 15.54 2.84
N LYS A 71 2.14 16.69 3.50
CA LYS A 71 1.68 18.00 3.01
C LYS A 71 2.39 18.38 1.70
N ASP A 72 3.70 18.20 1.64
CA ASP A 72 4.50 18.46 0.43
C ASP A 72 4.09 17.54 -0.72
N SER A 73 3.89 16.25 -0.45
CA SER A 73 3.37 15.27 -1.41
C SER A 73 1.99 15.68 -1.95
N TRP A 74 1.11 16.20 -1.09
CA TRP A 74 -0.20 16.70 -1.51
C TRP A 74 -0.09 17.92 -2.42
N TYR A 75 0.86 18.83 -2.17
CA TYR A 75 1.12 19.95 -3.07
C TYR A 75 1.66 19.48 -4.42
N GLU A 76 2.51 18.45 -4.47
CA GLU A 76 2.98 17.89 -5.73
C GLU A 76 1.87 17.17 -6.51
N VAL A 77 0.99 16.43 -5.83
CA VAL A 77 -0.19 15.81 -6.46
C VAL A 77 -1.08 16.86 -7.13
N LYS A 78 -1.18 18.07 -6.56
CA LYS A 78 -1.93 19.18 -7.19
C LYS A 78 -1.28 19.69 -8.47
N LYS A 79 0.03 19.49 -8.67
CA LYS A 79 0.73 19.84 -9.91
C LYS A 79 0.55 18.78 -11.00
N VAL A 80 0.01 17.61 -10.66
CA VAL A 80 -0.30 16.57 -11.64
C VAL A 80 -1.46 17.04 -12.49
N VAL A 81 -1.16 17.29 -13.76
CA VAL A 81 -2.17 17.58 -14.78
C VAL A 81 -2.85 16.26 -15.11
N TRP A 82 -4.05 16.06 -14.56
CA TRP A 82 -4.84 14.88 -14.87
C TRP A 82 -5.30 14.92 -16.33
N PRO A 83 -5.18 13.81 -17.06
CA PRO A 83 -5.56 13.76 -18.47
C PRO A 83 -7.04 14.09 -18.62
N THR A 84 -7.40 14.76 -19.70
CA THR A 84 -8.81 15.03 -20.00
C THR A 84 -9.56 13.70 -20.23
N ARG A 85 -10.88 13.68 -20.04
CA ARG A 85 -11.69 12.47 -20.30
C ARG A 85 -11.44 11.89 -21.70
N LYS A 86 -11.16 12.76 -22.68
CA LYS A 86 -10.84 12.37 -24.06
C LYS A 86 -9.49 11.67 -24.16
N GLU A 87 -8.44 12.24 -23.56
CA GLU A 87 -7.10 11.63 -23.53
C GLU A 87 -7.09 10.28 -22.79
N ALA A 88 -7.75 10.20 -21.63
CA ALA A 88 -7.85 8.96 -20.86
C ALA A 88 -8.56 7.85 -21.66
N THR A 89 -9.66 8.20 -22.34
CA THR A 89 -10.39 7.27 -23.20
C THR A 89 -9.56 6.85 -24.40
N GLN A 90 -8.83 7.77 -25.01
CA GLN A 90 -7.96 7.47 -26.15
C GLN A 90 -6.84 6.49 -25.77
N MET A 91 -6.16 6.71 -24.64
CA MET A 91 -5.14 5.78 -24.15
C MET A 91 -5.74 4.40 -23.84
N THR A 92 -6.94 4.36 -23.27
CA THR A 92 -7.65 3.10 -23.00
C THR A 92 -8.00 2.37 -24.30
N LEU A 93 -8.52 3.08 -25.30
CA LEU A 93 -8.84 2.52 -26.63
C LEU A 93 -7.60 1.99 -27.34
N VAL A 94 -6.45 2.66 -27.22
CA VAL A 94 -5.17 2.16 -27.75
C VAL A 94 -4.81 0.82 -27.12
N VAL A 95 -4.91 0.70 -25.79
CA VAL A 95 -4.64 -0.57 -25.08
C VAL A 95 -5.65 -1.64 -25.48
N PHE A 96 -6.94 -1.32 -25.58
CA PHE A 96 -7.96 -2.24 -26.04
C PHE A 96 -7.70 -2.75 -27.46
N GLY A 97 -7.32 -1.86 -28.37
CA GLY A 97 -6.94 -2.22 -29.74
C GLY A 97 -5.74 -3.18 -29.77
N PHE A 98 -4.71 -2.90 -28.98
CA PHE A 98 -3.55 -3.78 -28.85
C PHE A 98 -3.93 -5.17 -28.32
N VAL A 99 -4.74 -5.25 -27.26
CA VAL A 99 -5.20 -6.52 -26.68
C VAL A 99 -6.06 -7.30 -27.66
N LEU A 100 -6.94 -6.64 -28.43
CA LEU A 100 -7.75 -7.29 -29.47
C LEU A 100 -6.89 -7.93 -30.56
N ILE A 101 -5.87 -7.21 -31.05
CA ILE A 101 -4.94 -7.74 -32.04
C ILE A 101 -4.20 -8.96 -31.48
N MET A 102 -3.67 -8.86 -30.25
CA MET A 102 -2.99 -9.98 -29.61
C MET A 102 -3.90 -11.17 -29.38
N SER A 103 -5.16 -10.94 -28.97
CA SER A 103 -6.16 -11.98 -28.79
C SER A 103 -6.44 -12.74 -30.09
N ILE A 104 -6.64 -12.02 -31.21
CA ILE A 104 -6.83 -12.63 -32.53
C ILE A 104 -5.58 -13.39 -32.96
N PHE A 105 -4.40 -12.81 -32.77
CA PHE A 105 -3.13 -13.46 -33.11
C PHE A 105 -2.95 -14.78 -32.36
N LEU A 106 -3.15 -14.77 -31.04
CA LEU A 106 -3.07 -15.97 -30.22
C LEU A 106 -4.13 -16.99 -30.64
N TRP A 107 -5.37 -16.57 -30.86
CA TRP A 107 -6.44 -17.45 -31.32
C TRP A 107 -6.10 -18.15 -32.65
N VAL A 108 -5.50 -17.44 -33.61
CA VAL A 108 -5.02 -18.03 -34.87
C VAL A 108 -3.88 -19.00 -34.62
N ALA A 109 -2.92 -18.65 -33.76
CA ALA A 109 -1.82 -19.54 -33.41
C ALA A 109 -2.32 -20.82 -32.73
N ASP A 110 -3.27 -20.71 -31.80
CA ASP A 110 -3.91 -21.84 -31.14
C ASP A 110 -4.60 -22.76 -32.16
N LYS A 111 -5.35 -22.19 -33.12
CA LYS A 111 -6.00 -22.96 -34.20
C LYS A 111 -5.01 -23.60 -35.17
N LEU A 112 -3.91 -22.92 -35.47
CA LEU A 112 -2.85 -23.47 -36.31
C LEU A 112 -2.15 -24.64 -35.61
N ILE A 113 -1.85 -24.51 -34.31
CA ILE A 113 -1.26 -25.57 -33.50
C ILE A 113 -2.23 -26.74 -33.37
N GLU A 114 -3.51 -26.48 -33.08
CA GLU A 114 -4.58 -27.48 -33.02
C GLU A 114 -4.63 -28.29 -34.34
N TRP A 115 -4.68 -27.60 -35.48
CA TRP A 115 -4.69 -28.24 -36.80
C TRP A 115 -3.42 -29.06 -37.05
N LEU A 116 -2.25 -28.50 -36.74
CA LEU A 116 -0.97 -29.17 -36.99
C LEU A 116 -0.79 -30.41 -36.10
N VAL A 117 -1.21 -30.34 -34.85
CA VAL A 117 -1.21 -31.48 -33.92
C VAL A 117 -2.20 -32.55 -34.39
N PHE A 118 -3.45 -32.20 -34.71
CA PHE A 118 -4.42 -33.20 -35.16
C PHE A 118 -4.05 -33.86 -36.48
N SER A 119 -3.55 -33.07 -37.44
CA SER A 119 -3.15 -33.53 -38.77
C SER A 119 -1.88 -34.39 -38.73
N VAL A 120 -0.85 -33.97 -37.98
CA VAL A 120 0.47 -34.64 -37.99
C VAL A 120 0.59 -35.73 -36.94
N LEU A 121 0.14 -35.50 -35.70
CA LEU A 121 0.32 -36.46 -34.59
C LEU A 121 -0.82 -37.47 -34.48
N LEU A 122 -2.07 -37.04 -34.70
CA LEU A 122 -3.25 -37.90 -34.54
C LEU A 122 -3.75 -38.54 -35.84
N GLY A 123 -3.28 -38.09 -37.01
CA GLY A 123 -3.48 -38.75 -38.30
C GLY A 123 -4.94 -39.03 -38.66
N TRP A 124 -5.89 -38.28 -38.08
CA TRP A 124 -7.31 -38.48 -38.31
C TRP A 124 -7.83 -37.37 -39.22
N LYS A 125 -8.47 -37.80 -40.32
CA LYS A 125 -9.00 -37.01 -41.44
C LYS A 125 -9.52 -35.61 -41.11
#